data_AF-A0AAW1UYI0-F1
#
_entry.id   AF-A0AAW1UYI0-F1
#
_cell.length_a   1.000
_cell.length_b   1.000
_cell.length_c   1.000
_cell.angle_alpha   90.00
_cell.angle_beta   90.00
_cell.angle_gamma   90.00
#
_symmetry.space_group_name_H-M   'P 1'
#
loop_
_entity.id
_entity.type
_entity.pdbx_description
1 polymer ?
#
loop_
_entity_poly.entity_id
_entity_poly.type
_entity_poly.pdbx_seq_one_letter_code
_entity_poly.pdbx_strand_id
1 'polypeptide(L)'
;MIEKANRNYRKVIIEEHISLVEEPGSTYLGYVVPHIGSAKGIVFSITAFLKQLNISHDGLMAIGCDGTNVNTGKYEGIIRLLEKQLNKPLQ
;
A
#
# COMPACT_ATOMS: atom_id res chain seq x y z
N MET A 1 -26.37 35.53 -14.58
CA MET A 1 -26.00 35.21 -13.19
C MET A 1 -26.67 33.90 -12.82
N ILE A 2 -25.92 32.83 -12.56
CA ILE A 2 -26.46 31.58 -12.03
C ILE A 2 -25.80 31.36 -10.69
N GLU A 3 -26.59 31.50 -9.63
CA GLU A 3 -26.17 31.41 -8.25
C GLU A 3 -25.88 29.93 -7.92
N LYS A 4 -24.59 29.57 -7.83
CA LYS A 4 -24.18 28.23 -7.39
C LYS A 4 -24.42 28.14 -5.88
N ALA A 5 -25.41 27.34 -5.50
CA ALA A 5 -25.67 26.98 -4.11
C ALA A 5 -24.39 26.47 -3.44
N ASN A 6 -23.87 27.25 -2.49
CA ASN A 6 -22.64 26.97 -1.77
C ASN A 6 -22.92 25.91 -0.69
N ARG A 7 -22.95 24.63 -1.09
CA ARG A 7 -23.03 23.51 -0.14
C ARG A 7 -21.62 23.24 0.41
N ASN A 8 -21.39 23.65 1.64
CA ASN A 8 -20.22 23.23 2.41
C ASN A 8 -20.36 21.75 2.79
N TYR A 9 -19.84 20.85 1.94
CA TYR A 9 -19.71 19.45 2.28
C TYR A 9 -18.51 19.27 3.21
N ARG A 10 -18.70 18.59 4.35
CA ARG A 10 -17.60 18.16 5.22
C ARG A 10 -16.74 17.16 4.45
N LYS A 11 -15.52 17.55 4.10
CA LYS A 11 -14.54 16.64 3.50
C LYS A 11 -13.93 15.80 4.62
N VAL A 12 -14.33 14.53 4.70
CA VAL A 12 -13.63 13.55 5.54
C VAL A 12 -12.44 13.05 4.72
N ILE A 13 -11.24 13.24 5.22
CA ILE A 13 -10.02 12.65 4.67
C ILE A 13 -9.77 11.40 5.50
N ILE A 14 -9.83 10.23 4.87
CA ILE A 14 -9.43 8.98 5.47
C ILE A 14 -7.95 8.81 5.14
N GLU A 15 -7.09 8.83 6.16
CA GLU A 15 -5.67 8.54 6.03
C GLU A 15 -5.44 7.07 6.43
N GLU A 16 -4.75 6.33 5.57
CA GLU A 16 -4.35 4.96 5.89
C GLU A 16 -2.99 4.96 6.59
N HIS A 17 -2.84 4.11 7.60
CA HIS A 17 -1.58 3.90 8.30
C HIS A 17 -1.23 2.42 8.19
N ILE A 18 -0.14 2.11 7.49
CA ILE A 18 0.25 0.73 7.19
C ILE A 18 1.56 0.46 7.90
N SER A 19 1.54 -0.49 8.83
CA SER A 19 2.75 -0.95 9.53
C SER A 19 3.40 -2.09 8.75
N LEU A 20 4.72 -2.07 8.64
CA LEU A 20 5.52 -3.09 7.98
C LEU A 20 6.34 -3.83 9.02
N VAL A 21 6.27 -5.16 8.95
CA VAL A 21 6.92 -6.08 9.87
C VAL A 21 7.67 -7.12 9.03
N GLU A 22 8.90 -7.41 9.41
CA GLU A 22 9.73 -8.45 8.82
C GLU A 22 9.48 -9.80 9.50
N GLU A 23 9.41 -10.86 8.70
CA GLU A 23 9.32 -12.24 9.17
C GLU A 23 10.45 -13.10 8.57
N PRO A 24 10.97 -14.09 9.32
CA PRO A 24 10.54 -14.49 10.67
C PRO A 24 11.09 -13.57 11.78
N GLY A 25 10.35 -13.46 12.88
CA GLY A 25 10.77 -12.75 14.10
C GLY A 25 9.95 -11.51 14.41
N SER A 26 9.00 -11.17 13.54
CA SER A 26 8.09 -10.05 13.69
C SER A 26 8.78 -8.72 14.02
N THR A 27 9.94 -8.46 13.39
CA THR A 27 10.71 -7.24 13.61
C THR A 27 9.98 -6.05 12.98
N TYR A 28 9.68 -5.03 13.78
CA TYR A 28 9.06 -3.81 13.26
C TYR A 28 10.04 -3.04 12.37
N LEU A 29 9.69 -2.89 11.09
CA LEU A 29 10.49 -2.13 10.12
C LEU A 29 10.11 -0.63 10.13
N GLY A 30 8.84 -0.32 10.37
CA GLY A 30 8.31 1.03 10.33
C GLY A 30 6.87 1.09 9.86
N TYR A 31 6.43 2.28 9.45
CA TYR A 31 5.10 2.49 8.88
C TYR A 31 5.14 3.44 7.69
N VAL A 32 4.14 3.33 6.82
CA VAL A 32 3.89 4.23 5.70
C VAL A 32 2.49 4.82 5.80
N VAL A 33 2.38 6.10 5.43
CA VAL A 33 1.10 6.81 5.30
C VAL A 33 0.95 7.19 3.82
N PRO A 34 0.27 6.36 3.00
CA PRO A 34 0.07 6.68 1.60
C PRO A 34 -0.83 7.89 1.45
N HIS A 35 -0.42 8.84 0.61
CA HIS A 35 -1.24 10.00 0.25
C HIS A 35 -2.54 9.61 -0.47
N ILE A 36 -2.57 8.42 -1.09
CA ILE A 36 -3.74 7.88 -1.81
C ILE A 36 -3.95 6.43 -1.35
N GLY A 37 -5.05 6.16 -0.63
CA GLY A 37 -5.46 4.82 -0.15
C GLY A 37 -5.97 3.87 -1.25
N SER A 38 -5.51 4.06 -2.50
CA SER A 38 -5.74 3.09 -3.57
C SER A 38 -4.64 2.05 -3.53
N ALA A 39 -4.91 0.82 -4.00
CA ALA A 39 -3.89 -0.23 -4.05
C ALA A 39 -2.58 0.24 -4.73
N LYS A 40 -2.66 0.99 -5.84
CA LYS A 40 -1.49 1.57 -6.52
C LYS A 40 -0.73 2.58 -5.66
N GLY A 41 -1.45 3.45 -4.95
CA GLY A 41 -0.84 4.43 -4.05
C GLY A 41 -0.11 3.76 -2.88
N ILE A 42 -0.74 2.73 -2.31
CA ILE A 42 -0.16 1.93 -1.24
C ILE A 42 1.10 1.19 -1.73
N VAL A 43 1.03 0.51 -2.89
CA VAL A 43 2.17 -0.20 -3.50
C VAL A 43 3.35 0.73 -3.76
N PHE A 44 3.07 1.94 -4.24
CA PHE A 44 4.09 2.96 -4.46
C PHE A 44 4.76 3.36 -3.14
N SER A 45 3.98 3.64 -2.09
CA SER A 45 4.49 4.00 -0.76
C SER A 45 5.32 2.87 -0.13
N ILE A 46 4.85 1.62 -0.20
CA ILE A 46 5.58 0.45 0.32
C ILE A 46 6.89 0.27 -0.44
N THR A 47 6.87 0.33 -1.78
CA THR A 47 8.10 0.18 -2.58
C THR A 47 9.11 1.27 -2.26
N ALA A 48 8.66 2.52 -2.16
CA ALA A 48 9.54 3.65 -1.83
C ALA A 48 10.20 3.45 -0.46
N PHE A 49 9.44 2.96 0.52
CA PHE A 49 9.94 2.65 1.85
C PHE A 49 10.96 1.49 1.85
N LEU A 50 10.67 0.39 1.16
CA LEU A 50 11.62 -0.74 1.05
C LEU A 50 12.95 -0.31 0.40
N LYS A 51 12.90 0.56 -0.61
CA LYS A 51 14.09 1.16 -1.21
C LYS A 51 14.88 2.03 -0.23
N GLN A 52 14.20 2.81 0.61
CA GLN A 52 14.86 3.62 1.66
C GLN A 52 15.58 2.75 2.69
N LEU A 53 15.04 1.58 3.02
CA LEU A 53 15.67 0.60 3.91
C LEU A 53 16.78 -0.22 3.24
N ASN A 54 17.06 -0.01 1.94
CA ASN A 54 17.96 -0.84 1.14
C ASN A 54 17.61 -2.34 1.18
N ILE A 55 16.34 -2.67 1.38
CA ILE A 55 15.87 -4.06 1.31
C ILE A 55 15.84 -4.46 -0.16
N SER A 56 16.72 -5.40 -0.52
CA SER A 56 16.76 -5.91 -1.89
C SER A 56 15.46 -6.62 -2.24
N HIS A 57 14.95 -6.33 -3.43
CA HIS A 57 13.82 -7.04 -4.01
C HIS A 57 14.08 -8.54 -4.14
N ASP A 58 15.33 -8.97 -4.29
CA ASP A 58 15.70 -10.38 -4.42
C ASP A 58 15.48 -11.14 -3.11
N GLY A 59 15.71 -10.48 -1.96
CA GLY A 59 15.52 -11.07 -0.64
C GLY A 59 14.06 -11.17 -0.19
N LEU A 60 13.14 -10.44 -0.84
CA LEU A 60 11.72 -10.44 -0.46
C LEU A 60 11.02 -11.70 -0.96
N MET A 61 10.85 -12.72 -0.12
CA MET A 61 10.26 -13.99 -0.57
C MET A 61 8.73 -13.99 -0.61
N ALA A 62 8.09 -13.35 0.36
CA ALA A 62 6.64 -13.38 0.52
C ALA A 62 6.13 -12.08 1.13
N ILE A 63 4.84 -11.77 0.91
CA ILE A 63 4.15 -10.67 1.56
C ILE A 63 2.85 -11.18 2.15
N GLY A 64 2.69 -11.02 3.47
CA GLY A 64 1.45 -11.27 4.18
C GLY A 64 0.67 -9.98 4.42
N CYS A 65 -0.65 -10.05 4.32
CA CYS A 65 -1.56 -8.96 4.65
C CYS A 65 -2.91 -9.54 5.10
N ASP A 66 -3.82 -8.69 5.57
CA ASP A 66 -5.19 -9.13 5.82
C ASP A 66 -5.94 -9.45 4.50
N GLY A 67 -7.02 -10.21 4.61
CA GLY A 67 -7.80 -10.71 3.48
C GLY A 67 -8.70 -9.67 2.80
N THR A 68 -8.49 -8.37 3.01
CA THR A 68 -9.32 -7.34 2.38
C THR A 68 -9.16 -7.32 0.86
N ASN A 69 -10.23 -6.94 0.14
CA ASN A 69 -10.24 -6.97 -1.32
C ASN A 69 -9.22 -6.01 -1.96
N VAL A 70 -8.88 -4.91 -1.27
CA VAL A 70 -7.83 -3.97 -1.72
C VAL A 70 -6.47 -4.68 -1.76
N ASN A 71 -6.23 -5.61 -0.83
CA ASN A 71 -4.97 -6.34 -0.76
C ASN A 71 -4.90 -7.53 -1.73
N THR A 72 -6.02 -8.27 -1.84
CA THR A 72 -6.08 -9.59 -2.51
C THR A 72 -6.70 -9.57 -3.91
N GLY A 73 -7.19 -8.42 -4.39
CA GLY A 73 -7.86 -8.31 -5.68
C GLY A 73 -7.06 -8.89 -6.86
N LYS A 74 -7.70 -9.75 -7.66
CA LYS A 74 -7.07 -10.54 -8.75
C LYS A 74 -6.25 -9.72 -9.75
N TYR A 75 -6.67 -8.49 -10.04
CA TYR A 75 -6.07 -7.66 -11.10
C TYR A 75 -5.29 -6.46 -10.56
N GLU A 76 -5.86 -5.79 -9.55
CA GLU A 76 -5.41 -4.50 -9.01
C GLU A 76 -5.21 -4.55 -7.50
N GLY A 77 -5.17 -5.74 -6.89
CA GLY A 77 -4.82 -5.90 -5.47
C GLY A 77 -3.34 -5.59 -5.23
N ILE A 78 -3.03 -5.14 -4.01
CA ILE A 78 -1.65 -4.77 -3.61
C ILE A 78 -0.66 -5.89 -3.90
N ILE A 79 -0.96 -7.13 -3.50
CA ILE A 79 -0.05 -8.27 -3.73
C ILE A 79 0.21 -8.43 -5.22
N ARG A 80 -0.84 -8.45 -6.03
CA ARG A 80 -0.73 -8.64 -7.48
C ARG A 80 0.08 -7.54 -8.15
N LEU A 81 -0.06 -6.31 -7.68
CA LEU A 81 0.69 -5.17 -8.19
C LEU A 81 2.17 -5.24 -7.80
N LEU A 82 2.48 -5.66 -6.57
CA LEU A 82 3.86 -5.87 -6.13
C LEU A 82 4.54 -7.00 -6.92
N GLU A 83 3.86 -8.13 -7.15
CA GLU A 83 4.37 -9.22 -7.97
C GLU A 83 4.73 -8.76 -9.40
N LYS A 84 3.85 -7.96 -10.02
CA LYS A 84 4.10 -7.40 -11.37
C LYS A 84 5.33 -6.50 -11.37
N GLN A 85 5.51 -5.69 -10.34
CA GLN A 85 6.62 -4.74 -10.24
C GLN A 85 7.96 -5.43 -9.94
N LEU A 86 7.92 -6.50 -9.15
CA LEU A 86 9.09 -7.30 -8.77
C LEU A 86 9.37 -8.44 -9.76
N ASN A 87 8.47 -8.64 -10.73
CA ASN A 87 8.51 -9.70 -11.72
C ASN A 87 8.70 -11.11 -11.13
N LYS A 88 8.04 -11.37 -9.98
CA LYS A 88 8.08 -12.67 -9.31
C LYS A 88 6.81 -12.90 -8.46
N PRO A 89 6.40 -14.16 -8.25
CA PRO A 89 5.29 -14.49 -7.36
C PRO A 89 5.67 -14.18 -5.89
N LEU A 90 4.70 -13.72 -5.10
CA LEU A 90 4.86 -13.38 -3.68
C LEU A 90 3.82 -14.08 -2.78
N GLN A 91 3.02 -14.98 -3.37
CA GLN A 91 2.02 -15.82 -2.72
C GLN A 91 2.52 -17.26 -2.53
#